data_AF-A0A3F2UXU5-F1
#
_entry.id   AF-A0A3F2UXU5-F1
#
_cell.length_a   1.000
_cell.length_b   1.000
_cell.length_c   1.000
_cell.angle_alpha   90.00
_cell.angle_beta   90.00
_cell.angle_gamma   90.00
#
_symmetry.space_group_name_H-M   'P 1'
#
loop_
_entity.id
_entity.type
_entity.pdbx_description
1 polymer ?
#
loop_
_entity_poly.entity_id
_entity_poly.type
_entity_poly.pdbx_seq_one_letter_code
_entity_poly.pdbx_strand_id
1 'polypeptide(L)'
;MACEEKHNLKSTRIDNMNDTNENPIYELKPEINFCTCGCEARLLKERSADSEKGKLRYVVRCLDEMCGHQGRYTQYPWQAILEWNKSPMSEFPEDFRIPFLTLTGLGGEEIRQKLNEHRLTLEQKIKQLRAEKVSGNTEEMKIARLQLMWVIYAQSWAKLKFPREDELAVIDENEGAEESNVQEA
;
A
#
# COMPACT_ATOMS: atom_id res chain seq x y z
N MET A 1 16.05 48.84 -45.58
CA MET A 1 16.60 47.47 -45.67
C MET A 1 17.13 47.10 -44.30
N ALA A 2 16.66 45.96 -43.77
CA ALA A 2 17.16 45.10 -42.67
C ALA A 2 17.78 45.79 -41.43
N CYS A 3 17.10 45.81 -40.28
CA CYS A 3 16.86 44.74 -39.28
C CYS A 3 17.93 44.67 -38.17
N GLU A 4 17.43 44.80 -36.94
CA GLU A 4 18.09 44.83 -35.64
C GLU A 4 18.80 43.50 -35.28
N GLU A 5 19.85 43.56 -34.47
CA GLU A 5 20.23 42.43 -33.59
C GLU A 5 20.56 42.94 -32.18
N LYS A 6 19.71 42.52 -31.24
CA LYS A 6 19.76 42.83 -29.81
C LYS A 6 20.59 41.77 -29.08
N HIS A 7 21.44 42.24 -28.17
CA HIS A 7 22.13 41.46 -27.14
C HIS A 7 21.19 40.47 -26.43
N ASN A 8 21.62 39.23 -26.23
CA ASN A 8 21.00 38.34 -25.26
C ASN A 8 22.06 37.52 -24.52
N LEU A 9 22.48 38.05 -23.37
CA LEU A 9 23.31 37.39 -22.37
C LEU A 9 22.39 36.40 -21.61
N LYS A 10 22.36 35.13 -22.02
CA LYS A 10 21.64 34.09 -21.27
C LYS A 10 22.41 33.73 -20.02
N SER A 11 22.01 34.36 -18.91
CA SER A 11 22.29 33.92 -17.55
C SER A 11 21.79 32.49 -17.38
N THR A 12 22.73 31.55 -17.22
CA THR A 12 22.45 30.17 -16.82
C THR A 12 21.91 30.19 -15.39
N ARG A 13 20.59 30.10 -15.29
CA ARG A 13 19.88 29.83 -14.05
C ARG A 13 20.33 28.46 -13.58
N ILE A 14 21.14 28.42 -12.53
CA ILE A 14 21.37 27.23 -11.73
C ILE A 14 20.02 26.96 -11.05
N ASP A 15 19.22 26.07 -11.64
CA ASP A 15 18.04 25.56 -10.98
C ASP A 15 18.53 24.72 -9.81
N ASN A 16 18.42 25.30 -8.61
CA ASN A 16 18.54 24.62 -7.34
C ASN A 16 17.56 23.42 -7.32
N MET A 17 18.04 22.25 -7.73
CA MET A 17 17.39 20.98 -7.41
C MET A 17 17.70 20.66 -5.94
N ASN A 18 16.98 21.31 -5.04
CA ASN A 18 16.85 20.84 -3.67
C ASN A 18 15.48 21.24 -3.12
N ASP A 19 14.43 20.73 -3.77
CA ASP A 19 13.15 20.54 -3.10
C ASP A 19 13.27 19.27 -2.27
N THR A 20 13.85 19.39 -1.08
CA THR A 20 13.53 18.51 0.04
C THR A 20 12.03 18.63 0.27
N ASN A 21 11.28 17.73 -0.36
CA ASN A 21 9.83 17.67 -0.26
C ASN A 21 9.47 17.20 1.15
N GLU A 22 9.40 18.13 2.10
CA GLU A 22 9.04 17.94 3.52
C GLU A 22 7.56 17.54 3.72
N ASN A 23 6.97 16.81 2.77
CA ASN A 23 5.59 16.37 2.88
C ASN A 23 5.60 14.87 3.21
N PRO A 24 5.29 14.47 4.47
CA PRO A 24 5.42 13.09 4.97
C PRO A 24 4.69 12.05 4.12
N ILE A 25 3.71 12.48 3.32
CA ILE A 25 2.93 11.64 2.44
C ILE A 25 3.77 10.99 1.33
N TYR A 26 4.86 11.62 0.88
CA TYR A 26 5.71 11.04 -0.17
C TYR A 26 6.53 9.85 0.34
N GLU A 27 6.97 9.88 1.59
CA GLU A 27 7.64 8.75 2.25
C GLU A 27 6.69 7.58 2.52
N LEU A 28 5.38 7.84 2.53
CA LEU A 28 4.34 6.83 2.76
C LEU A 28 3.84 6.15 1.49
N LYS A 29 4.43 6.42 0.31
CA LYS A 29 3.99 5.79 -0.94
C LYS A 29 4.41 4.31 -0.96
N PRO A 30 3.45 3.37 -1.01
CA PRO A 30 3.76 1.95 -1.08
C PRO A 30 4.27 1.55 -2.46
N GLU A 31 5.20 0.60 -2.49
CA GLU A 31 5.60 -0.12 -3.71
C GLU A 31 4.61 -1.24 -4.00
N ILE A 32 4.48 -1.62 -5.28
CA ILE A 32 3.59 -2.70 -5.70
C ILE A 32 4.37 -4.01 -5.61
N ASN A 33 3.85 -4.93 -4.80
CA ASN A 33 4.39 -6.27 -4.73
C ASN A 33 4.08 -7.08 -6.00
N PHE A 34 4.91 -8.07 -6.29
CA PHE A 34 4.66 -9.06 -7.33
C PHE A 34 3.38 -9.87 -7.04
N CYS A 35 2.82 -10.42 -8.11
CA CYS A 35 1.77 -11.43 -8.02
C CYS A 35 2.38 -12.75 -7.52
N THR A 36 1.59 -13.56 -6.81
CA THR A 36 2.00 -14.91 -6.38
C THR A 36 2.33 -15.86 -7.54
N CYS A 37 1.94 -15.55 -8.79
CA CYS A 37 2.39 -16.27 -9.97
C CYS A 37 3.81 -15.88 -10.42
N GLY A 38 4.50 -14.99 -9.69
CA GLY A 38 5.85 -14.50 -10.00
C GLY A 38 5.90 -13.36 -11.02
N CYS A 39 4.75 -12.88 -11.51
CA CYS A 39 4.69 -11.82 -12.52
C CYS A 39 4.54 -10.43 -11.90
N GLU A 40 5.03 -9.42 -12.62
CA GLU A 40 4.87 -8.02 -12.24
C GLU A 40 3.37 -7.64 -12.21
N ALA A 41 2.99 -6.86 -11.20
CA ALA A 41 1.66 -6.29 -11.09
C ALA A 41 1.72 -4.78 -11.27
N ARG A 42 0.70 -4.19 -11.91
CA ARG A 42 0.70 -2.77 -12.28
C ARG A 42 -0.54 -2.05 -11.79
N LEU A 43 -0.34 -0.82 -11.32
CA LEU A 43 -1.42 0.10 -11.01
C LEU A 43 -2.05 0.64 -12.30
N LEU A 44 -3.34 0.44 -12.43
CA LEU A 44 -4.16 0.91 -13.54
C LEU A 44 -5.18 1.93 -13.04
N LYS A 45 -5.48 2.90 -13.89
CA LYS A 45 -6.52 3.92 -13.65
C LYS A 45 -7.62 3.72 -14.68
N GLU A 46 -8.73 3.15 -14.25
CA GLU A 46 -9.80 2.69 -15.14
C GLU A 46 -11.16 3.28 -14.73
N ARG A 47 -12.13 3.29 -15.66
CA ARG A 47 -13.52 3.55 -15.33
C ARG A 47 -14.10 2.24 -14.78
N SER A 48 -14.38 2.19 -13.49
CA SER A 48 -15.04 1.02 -12.89
C SER A 48 -16.43 0.87 -13.50
N ALA A 49 -16.78 -0.33 -13.95
CA ALA A 49 -18.09 -0.65 -14.52
C ALA A 49 -19.25 -0.34 -13.57
N ASP A 50 -19.00 -0.43 -12.25
CA ASP A 50 -19.97 -0.14 -11.18
C ASP A 50 -19.95 1.34 -10.73
N SER A 51 -19.12 2.19 -11.33
CA SER A 51 -19.08 3.60 -10.96
C SER A 51 -20.27 4.35 -11.57
N GLU A 52 -21.27 4.67 -10.75
CA GLU A 52 -22.19 5.76 -11.05
C GLU A 52 -21.37 7.01 -11.46
N LYS A 53 -21.62 7.51 -12.68
CA LYS A 53 -21.07 8.77 -13.22
C LYS A 53 -19.57 8.80 -13.56
N GLY A 54 -19.02 7.72 -14.11
CA GLY A 54 -17.74 7.78 -14.85
C GLY A 54 -16.53 8.24 -14.03
N LYS A 55 -16.56 8.05 -12.70
CA LYS A 55 -15.43 8.37 -11.83
C LYS A 55 -14.33 7.35 -12.05
N LEU A 56 -13.12 7.85 -12.34
CA LEU A 56 -11.93 7.03 -12.45
C LEU A 56 -11.62 6.39 -11.09
N ARG A 57 -11.26 5.12 -11.12
CA ARG A 57 -10.84 4.32 -9.96
C ARG A 57 -9.46 3.74 -10.23
N TYR A 58 -8.77 3.38 -9.15
CA TYR A 58 -7.47 2.74 -9.22
C TYR A 58 -7.60 1.28 -8.85
N VAL A 59 -6.88 0.42 -9.56
CA VAL A 59 -6.82 -1.03 -9.32
C VAL A 59 -5.42 -1.52 -9.65
N VAL A 60 -4.95 -2.57 -8.98
CA VAL A 60 -3.72 -3.26 -9.36
C VAL A 60 -4.10 -4.56 -10.07
N ARG A 61 -3.44 -4.88 -11.19
CA ARG A 61 -3.66 -6.12 -11.95
C ARG A 61 -2.32 -6.79 -12.23
N CYS A 62 -2.29 -8.12 -12.14
CA CYS A 62 -1.17 -8.91 -12.65
C CYS A 62 -1.04 -8.71 -14.16
N LEU A 63 0.19 -8.60 -14.68
CA LEU A 63 0.44 -8.44 -16.12
C LEU A 63 0.42 -9.76 -16.90
N ASP A 64 0.35 -10.90 -16.22
CA ASP A 64 0.19 -12.19 -16.86
C ASP A 64 -1.29 -12.44 -17.24
N GLU A 65 -1.52 -12.59 -18.55
CA GLU A 65 -2.83 -12.86 -19.14
C GLU A 65 -3.43 -14.19 -18.70
N MET A 66 -2.59 -15.16 -18.29
CA MET A 66 -3.04 -16.47 -17.82
C MET A 66 -3.52 -16.44 -16.36
N CYS A 67 -2.84 -15.66 -15.51
CA CYS A 67 -3.18 -15.51 -14.10
C CYS A 67 -4.45 -14.66 -13.89
N GLY A 68 -4.54 -13.51 -14.58
CA GLY A 68 -5.72 -12.64 -14.52
C GLY A 68 -6.04 -12.03 -13.14
N HIS A 69 -5.19 -12.22 -12.13
CA HIS A 69 -5.42 -11.68 -10.78
C HIS A 69 -5.59 -10.17 -10.79
N GLN A 70 -6.60 -9.70 -10.05
CA GLN A 70 -6.94 -8.30 -9.96
C GLN A 70 -7.33 -7.93 -8.53
N GLY A 71 -6.78 -6.82 -8.06
CA GLY A 71 -7.14 -6.22 -6.77
C GLY A 71 -8.50 -5.52 -6.79
N ARG A 72 -8.84 -4.92 -5.66
CA ARG A 72 -10.08 -4.16 -5.51
C ARG A 72 -9.96 -2.75 -6.11
N TYR A 73 -11.03 -2.28 -6.75
CA TYR A 73 -11.14 -0.87 -7.15
C TYR A 73 -11.20 0.07 -5.94
N THR A 74 -10.35 1.09 -5.91
CA THR A 74 -10.30 2.10 -4.85
C THR A 74 -10.30 3.52 -5.40
N GLN A 75 -10.48 4.51 -4.52
CA GLN A 75 -10.49 5.93 -4.90
C GLN A 75 -9.08 6.50 -5.08
N TYR A 76 -8.08 5.92 -4.41
CA TYR A 76 -6.75 6.48 -4.32
C TYR A 76 -5.70 5.44 -4.76
N PRO A 77 -4.64 5.86 -5.47
CA PRO A 77 -3.63 4.95 -6.00
C PRO A 77 -2.94 4.15 -4.90
N TRP A 78 -2.48 4.81 -3.82
CA TRP A 78 -1.85 4.15 -2.67
C TRP A 78 -2.77 3.12 -1.99
N GLN A 79 -4.08 3.35 -2.00
CA GLN A 79 -5.03 2.43 -1.40
C GLN A 79 -5.16 1.16 -2.24
N ALA A 80 -5.20 1.29 -3.57
CA ALA A 80 -5.19 0.13 -4.47
C ALA A 80 -3.93 -0.73 -4.26
N ILE A 81 -2.78 -0.09 -4.09
CA ILE A 81 -1.51 -0.78 -3.86
C ILE A 81 -1.51 -1.53 -2.51
N LEU A 82 -1.85 -0.87 -1.40
CA LEU A 82 -1.89 -1.55 -0.10
C LEU A 82 -2.97 -2.64 -0.03
N GLU A 83 -4.10 -2.45 -0.71
CA GLU A 83 -5.13 -3.48 -0.84
C GLU A 83 -4.65 -4.70 -1.66
N TRP A 84 -3.85 -4.47 -2.70
CA TRP A 84 -3.20 -5.53 -3.46
C TRP A 84 -2.15 -6.26 -2.62
N ASN A 85 -1.23 -5.52 -2.01
CA ASN A 85 -0.11 -6.08 -1.27
C ASN A 85 -0.55 -6.95 -0.07
N LYS A 86 -1.69 -6.63 0.57
CA LYS A 86 -2.25 -7.45 1.65
C LYS A 86 -3.04 -8.67 1.17
N SER A 87 -3.34 -8.74 -0.13
CA SER A 87 -4.22 -9.78 -0.69
C SER A 87 -3.45 -11.10 -0.86
N PRO A 88 -4.14 -12.26 -0.86
CA PRO A 88 -3.50 -13.55 -1.09
C PRO A 88 -2.93 -13.70 -2.52
N MET A 89 -3.26 -12.78 -3.43
CA MET A 89 -2.72 -12.76 -4.80
C MET A 89 -1.35 -12.07 -4.89
N SER A 90 -0.89 -11.47 -3.78
CA SER A 90 0.37 -10.74 -3.72
C SER A 90 1.39 -11.47 -2.86
N GLU A 91 2.64 -11.47 -3.31
CA GLU A 91 3.77 -11.97 -2.54
C GLU A 91 4.33 -10.89 -1.62
N PHE A 92 4.62 -11.22 -0.37
CA PHE A 92 5.28 -10.28 0.55
C PHE A 92 6.76 -10.12 0.18
N PRO A 93 7.32 -8.89 0.25
CA PRO A 93 8.74 -8.69 0.03
C PRO A 93 9.58 -9.35 1.14
N GLU A 94 10.78 -9.82 0.79
CA GLU A 94 11.72 -10.42 1.74
C GLU A 94 12.16 -9.42 2.83
N ASP A 95 12.45 -8.18 2.45
CA ASP A 95 12.86 -7.08 3.34
C ASP A 95 11.68 -6.13 3.60
N PHE A 96 10.66 -6.63 4.28
CA PHE A 96 9.48 -5.85 4.63
C PHE A 96 9.82 -4.71 5.61
N ARG A 97 9.48 -3.48 5.22
CA ARG A 97 9.67 -2.27 6.05
C ARG A 97 8.42 -1.40 6.03
N ILE A 98 8.20 -0.69 7.13
CA ILE A 98 7.16 0.34 7.24
C ILE A 98 7.80 1.71 7.46
N PRO A 99 7.42 2.75 6.71
CA PRO A 99 8.20 3.99 6.64
C PRO A 99 8.31 4.79 7.96
N PHE A 100 7.40 4.57 8.90
CA PHE A 100 7.24 5.41 10.10
C PHE A 100 7.32 4.63 11.41
N LEU A 101 7.70 3.35 11.38
CA LEU A 101 7.75 2.50 12.57
C LEU A 101 8.87 1.47 12.46
N THR A 102 9.85 1.54 13.37
CA THR A 102 10.95 0.58 13.41
C THR A 102 10.54 -0.70 14.15
N LEU A 103 10.68 -1.84 13.47
CA LEU A 103 10.45 -3.18 14.01
C LEU A 103 11.74 -3.99 14.20
N THR A 104 12.89 -3.45 13.77
CA THR A 104 14.20 -4.11 13.88
C THR A 104 14.53 -4.45 15.33
N GLY A 105 15.00 -5.68 15.56
CA GLY A 105 15.43 -6.17 16.87
C GLY A 105 14.30 -6.63 17.79
N LEU A 106 13.04 -6.57 17.35
CA LEU A 106 11.89 -7.07 18.11
C LEU A 106 11.57 -8.53 17.77
N GLY A 107 11.11 -9.27 18.77
CA GLY A 107 10.54 -10.62 18.59
C GLY A 107 9.14 -10.59 17.96
N GLY A 108 8.66 -11.74 17.46
CA GLY A 108 7.38 -11.84 16.76
C GLY A 108 6.17 -11.33 17.57
N GLU A 109 6.09 -11.67 18.86
CA GLU A 109 4.99 -11.20 19.73
C GLU A 109 5.11 -9.70 20.03
N GLU A 110 6.33 -9.19 20.24
CA GLU A 110 6.57 -7.75 20.45
C GLU A 110 6.19 -6.94 19.20
N ILE A 111 6.50 -7.46 18.01
CA ILE A 111 6.08 -6.86 16.73
C ILE A 111 4.55 -6.80 16.66
N ARG A 112 3.86 -7.91 16.94
CA ARG A 112 2.39 -7.99 16.90
C ARG A 112 1.76 -7.01 17.90
N GLN A 113 2.28 -6.94 19.12
CA GLN A 113 1.83 -6.00 20.14
C GLN A 113 2.02 -4.55 19.68
N LYS A 114 3.24 -4.19 19.24
CA LYS A 114 3.58 -2.82 18.80
C LYS A 114 2.72 -2.36 17.62
N LEU A 115 2.47 -3.25 16.65
CA LEU A 115 1.57 -2.99 15.54
C LEU A 115 0.12 -2.76 16.01
N ASN A 116 -0.36 -3.56 16.96
CA ASN A 116 -1.71 -3.42 17.51
C ASN A 116 -1.88 -2.10 18.29
N GLU A 117 -0.92 -1.73 19.12
CA GLU A 117 -0.92 -0.45 19.86
C GLU A 117 -0.96 0.75 18.90
N HIS A 118 -0.14 0.70 17.84
CA HIS A 118 -0.10 1.77 16.85
C HIS A 118 -1.40 1.83 16.02
N ARG A 119 -1.98 0.68 15.67
CA ARG A 119 -3.30 0.58 15.04
C ARG A 119 -4.37 1.28 15.87
N LEU A 120 -4.48 0.93 17.15
CA LEU A 120 -5.48 1.50 18.05
C LEU A 120 -5.32 3.01 18.19
N THR A 121 -4.07 3.48 18.30
CA THR A 121 -3.74 4.91 18.36
C THR A 121 -4.22 5.64 17.09
N LEU A 122 -3.97 5.08 15.91
CA LEU A 122 -4.41 5.66 14.63
C LEU A 122 -5.93 5.64 14.46
N GLU A 123 -6.59 4.56 14.87
CA GLU A 123 -8.06 4.47 14.86
C GLU A 123 -8.70 5.54 15.76
N GLN A 124 -8.16 5.73 16.98
CA GLN A 124 -8.60 6.79 17.89
C GLN A 124 -8.33 8.19 17.32
N LYS A 125 -7.14 8.43 16.76
CA LYS A 125 -6.79 9.70 16.11
C LYS A 125 -7.75 10.02 14.95
N ILE A 126 -8.04 9.06 14.08
CA ILE A 126 -9.00 9.25 12.97
C ILE A 126 -10.39 9.55 13.51
N LYS A 127 -10.83 8.88 14.58
CA LYS A 127 -12.13 9.13 15.22
C LYS A 127 -12.20 10.56 15.77
N GLN A 128 -11.14 11.02 16.44
CA GLN A 128 -11.04 12.38 16.97
C GLN A 128 -11.08 13.43 15.84
N LEU A 129 -10.23 13.28 14.82
CA LEU A 129 -10.18 14.21 13.68
C LEU A 129 -11.52 14.32 12.94
N ARG A 130 -12.30 13.23 12.89
CA ARG A 130 -13.67 13.24 12.33
C ARG A 130 -14.66 14.02 13.19
N ALA A 131 -14.52 13.95 14.53
CA ALA A 131 -15.41 14.62 15.46
C ALA A 131 -15.19 16.14 15.47
N GLU A 132 -13.94 16.59 15.34
CA GLU A 132 -13.56 18.00 15.47
C GLU A 132 -14.04 18.89 14.31
N LYS A 133 -14.38 18.33 13.12
CA LYS A 133 -14.90 19.05 11.94
C LYS A 133 -14.18 20.37 11.57
N VAL A 134 -12.92 20.54 11.95
CA VAL A 134 -12.11 21.71 11.59
C VAL A 134 -11.61 21.54 10.15
N SER A 135 -11.77 22.57 9.32
CA SER A 135 -11.42 22.54 7.88
C SER A 135 -9.95 22.21 7.59
N GLY A 136 -9.05 22.34 8.57
CA GLY A 136 -7.63 21.99 8.48
C GLY A 136 -7.28 20.51 8.65
N ASN A 137 -8.17 19.68 9.20
CA ASN A 137 -7.86 18.29 9.56
C ASN A 137 -7.85 17.33 8.34
N THR A 138 -8.13 17.83 7.14
CA THR A 138 -8.27 17.01 5.93
C THR A 138 -6.98 16.27 5.58
N GLU A 139 -5.83 16.94 5.72
CA GLU A 139 -4.53 16.34 5.37
C GLU A 139 -4.04 15.37 6.45
N GLU A 140 -4.14 15.77 7.71
CA GLU A 140 -3.81 14.92 8.84
C GLU A 140 -4.64 13.64 8.85
N MET A 141 -5.93 13.73 8.49
CA MET A 141 -6.80 12.56 8.37
C MET A 141 -6.38 11.65 7.21
N LYS A 142 -5.87 12.18 6.10
CA LYS A 142 -5.33 11.35 5.01
C LYS A 142 -4.06 10.62 5.47
N ILE A 143 -3.14 11.32 6.12
CA ILE A 143 -1.90 10.75 6.66
C ILE A 143 -2.22 9.63 7.63
N ALA A 144 -3.09 9.89 8.62
CA ALA A 144 -3.47 8.89 9.62
C ALA A 144 -4.13 7.65 8.99
N ARG A 145 -4.97 7.83 7.96
CA ARG A 145 -5.57 6.70 7.21
C ARG A 145 -4.54 5.90 6.44
N LEU A 146 -3.58 6.57 5.80
CA LEU A 146 -2.51 5.91 5.06
C LEU A 146 -1.60 5.11 6.01
N GLN A 147 -1.21 5.70 7.15
CA GLN A 147 -0.47 5.01 8.21
C GLN A 147 -1.26 3.80 8.73
N LEU A 148 -2.57 3.94 8.95
CA LEU A 148 -3.40 2.82 9.40
C LEU A 148 -3.40 1.66 8.40
N MET A 149 -3.50 1.96 7.10
CA MET A 149 -3.43 0.94 6.05
C MET A 149 -2.07 0.24 6.00
N TRP A 150 -0.98 0.99 6.19
CA TRP A 150 0.36 0.42 6.34
C TRP A 150 0.48 -0.51 7.54
N VAL A 151 -0.08 -0.13 8.70
CA VAL A 151 -0.09 -0.99 9.89
C VAL A 151 -0.87 -2.26 9.65
N ILE A 152 -2.04 -2.18 9.00
CA ILE A 152 -2.84 -3.36 8.65
C ILE A 152 -2.06 -4.28 7.70
N TYR A 153 -1.39 -3.72 6.70
CA TYR A 153 -0.52 -4.48 5.81
C TYR A 153 0.64 -5.17 6.57
N ALA A 154 1.27 -4.47 7.52
CA ALA A 154 2.30 -5.03 8.39
C ALA A 154 1.77 -6.11 9.35
N GLN A 155 0.53 -6.00 9.81
CA GLN A 155 -0.12 -7.05 10.60
C GLN A 155 -0.32 -8.32 9.78
N SER A 156 -0.72 -8.20 8.52
CA SER A 156 -0.80 -9.35 7.60
C SER A 156 0.57 -9.99 7.40
N TRP A 157 1.62 -9.19 7.19
CA TRP A 157 2.99 -9.68 7.09
C TRP A 157 3.43 -10.43 8.37
N ALA A 158 3.24 -9.82 9.53
CA ALA A 158 3.64 -10.40 10.82
C ALA A 158 2.90 -11.70 11.11
N LYS A 159 1.64 -11.83 10.65
CA LYS A 159 0.87 -13.07 10.77
C LYS A 159 1.54 -14.24 10.03
N LEU A 160 2.02 -13.97 8.81
CA LEU A 160 2.68 -14.99 7.98
C LEU A 160 4.11 -15.28 8.45
N LYS A 161 4.85 -14.25 8.88
CA LYS A 161 6.27 -14.41 9.23
C LYS A 161 6.49 -15.01 10.62
N PHE A 162 5.57 -14.73 11.55
CA PHE A 162 5.66 -15.18 12.94
C PHE A 162 4.33 -15.80 13.38
N PRO A 163 3.88 -16.90 12.74
CA PRO A 163 2.61 -17.55 13.07
C PRO A 163 2.61 -18.01 14.53
N ARG A 164 1.47 -17.87 15.21
CA ARG A 164 1.30 -18.42 16.57
C ARG A 164 0.98 -19.91 16.52
N GLU A 165 1.25 -20.63 17.61
CA GLU A 165 1.02 -22.09 17.68
C GLU A 165 -0.44 -22.49 17.38
N ASP A 166 -1.40 -21.67 17.80
CA ASP A 166 -2.83 -21.84 17.50
C ASP A 166 -3.20 -21.55 16.03
N GLU A 167 -2.41 -20.70 15.34
CA GLU A 167 -2.60 -20.39 13.92
C GLU A 167 -1.96 -21.46 13.02
N LEU A 168 -0.91 -22.16 13.47
CA LEU A 168 -0.25 -23.24 12.73
C LEU A 168 -1.17 -24.46 12.56
N ALA A 169 -1.95 -24.81 13.59
CA ALA A 169 -2.88 -25.94 13.53
C ALA A 169 -3.96 -25.79 12.45
N VAL A 170 -4.34 -24.55 12.10
CA VAL A 170 -5.36 -24.27 11.07
C VAL A 170 -4.78 -24.31 9.66
N ILE A 171 -3.46 -24.14 9.50
CA ILE A 171 -2.80 -24.21 8.20
C ILE A 171 -2.66 -25.67 7.76
N ASP A 172 -2.23 -26.57 8.66
CA ASP A 172 -2.13 -28.01 8.39
C ASP A 172 -3.49 -28.63 8.01
N GLU A 173 -4.60 -28.18 8.62
CA GLU A 173 -5.95 -28.67 8.29
C GLU A 173 -6.43 -28.23 6.89
N ASN A 174 -5.99 -27.07 6.39
CA ASN A 174 -6.36 -26.60 5.05
C ASN A 174 -5.51 -27.24 3.94
N GLU A 175 -4.21 -27.49 4.19
CA GLU A 175 -3.36 -28.23 3.24
C GLU A 175 -3.75 -29.71 3.14
N GLY A 176 -4.19 -30.33 4.24
CA GLY A 176 -4.70 -31.71 4.24
C GLY A 176 -6.08 -31.89 3.57
N ALA A 177 -6.87 -30.82 3.42
CA ALA A 177 -8.18 -30.87 2.78
C ALA A 177 -8.09 -30.87 1.25
N GLU A 178 -7.08 -30.24 0.65
CA GLU A 178 -6.92 -30.19 -0.81
C GLU A 178 -6.37 -31.50 -1.41
N GLU A 179 -5.63 -32.31 -0.65
CA GLU A 179 -5.15 -33.63 -1.14
C GLU A 179 -6.23 -34.72 -1.16
N SER A 180 -7.35 -34.53 -0.45
CA SER A 180 -8.39 -35.56 -0.32
C SER A 180 -9.45 -35.56 -1.44
N ASN A 181 -9.39 -34.63 -2.39
CA ASN A 181 -10.41 -34.48 -3.45
C ASN A 181 -9.96 -34.89 -4.86
N VAL A 182 -8.83 -35.59 -4.98
CA VAL A 182 -8.35 -36.20 -6.24
C VAL A 182 -8.33 -37.72 -6.12
N GLN A 183 -9.47 -38.31 -5.77
CA GLN A 183 -9.64 -39.77 -5.85
C GLN A 183 -11.11 -40.17 -5.92
N GLU A 184 -11.84 -39.67 -6.93
CA GLU A 184 -12.99 -40.38 -7.49
C GLU A 184 -13.30 -39.82 -8.88
N ALA A 185 -12.69 -40.44 -9.89
CA ALA A 185 -13.09 -40.36 -11.30
C ALA A 185 -13.13 -41.79 -11.85
#